data_AF-A0A6P0K4S7-F1
#
_entry.id   AF-A0A6P0K4S7-F1
#
_cell.length_a   1.000
_cell.length_b   1.000
_cell.length_c   1.000
_cell.angle_alpha   90.00
_cell.angle_beta   90.00
_cell.angle_gamma   90.00
#
_symmetry.space_group_name_H-M   'P 1'
#
loop_
_entity.id
_entity.type
_entity.pdbx_description
1 polymer ?
#
loop_
_entity_poly.entity_id
_entity_poly.type
_entity_poly.pdbx_seq_one_letter_code
_entity_poly.pdbx_strand_id
1 'polypeptide(L)'
;MPVEANDGLRFILIPRDDLIDPFDNQTKWPRLSCSQANQLALEFGDLSVDGKVGIGTTTPTEKLEVKGKVKATDLDVSGAITTHKLRVSGSVTTPLTIDNKLEVKVPDEKDPNWISGLSIHSNKGALAVELRATTDGFLFNTGDKDGQQAFYIHQQGNIGVGMIKPTAKLHVNGDVRVNGKIFVKTIPVGDKRNLQWDSSSEQFYQDTSSQTTKENIAPLEDDFTKILQVAPKTYTRPGDAKHWEIGYLAEEFHELGLHKLVYYDENDSPEAINYRKVSMYLVEVVKELEKKLQQHEQKLNQLGNSD
;
A
#
# COMPACT_ATOMS: atom_id res chain seq x y z
N MET A 1 -43.17 30.43 -72.87
CA MET A 1 -42.56 29.16 -73.34
C MET A 1 -41.79 28.59 -72.17
N PRO A 2 -42.12 27.40 -71.65
CA PRO A 2 -41.35 26.78 -70.59
C PRO A 2 -40.12 26.11 -71.21
N VAL A 3 -38.93 26.42 -70.69
CA VAL A 3 -37.72 25.65 -71.01
C VAL A 3 -37.71 24.48 -70.02
N GLU A 4 -37.82 23.26 -70.52
CA GLU A 4 -37.66 22.04 -69.72
C GLU A 4 -36.23 21.99 -69.18
N ALA A 5 -36.08 22.14 -67.87
CA ALA A 5 -34.82 21.99 -67.17
C ALA A 5 -34.50 20.50 -66.97
N ASN A 6 -34.04 19.83 -68.03
CA ASN A 6 -33.47 18.47 -67.92
C ASN A 6 -31.97 18.47 -67.60
N ASP A 7 -31.32 19.63 -67.62
CA ASP A 7 -29.96 19.84 -67.11
C ASP A 7 -30.03 20.81 -65.92
N GLY A 8 -29.54 20.38 -64.76
CA GLY A 8 -29.61 21.14 -63.50
C GLY A 8 -29.13 22.59 -63.65
N LEU A 9 -29.76 23.52 -62.92
CA LEU A 9 -29.35 24.93 -62.92
C LEU A 9 -27.87 25.06 -62.56
N ARG A 10 -27.07 25.59 -63.49
CA ARG A 10 -25.68 25.98 -63.28
C ARG A 10 -25.62 27.48 -63.08
N PHE A 11 -25.13 27.92 -61.93
CA PHE A 11 -24.87 29.34 -61.67
C PHE A 11 -23.38 29.61 -61.84
N ILE A 12 -23.04 30.60 -62.67
CA ILE A 12 -21.67 31.11 -62.79
C ILE A 12 -21.63 32.40 -61.99
N LEU A 13 -20.81 32.41 -60.92
CA LEU A 13 -20.59 33.59 -60.11
C LEU A 13 -19.53 34.45 -60.82
N ILE A 14 -19.97 35.55 -61.42
CA ILE A 14 -19.08 36.53 -62.06
C ILE A 14 -18.91 37.72 -61.09
N PRO A 15 -17.69 38.25 -60.89
CA PRO A 15 -17.50 39.47 -60.11
C PRO A 15 -18.33 40.61 -60.68
N ARG A 16 -18.72 41.56 -59.82
CA ARG A 16 -19.58 42.69 -60.19
C ARG A 16 -19.00 43.56 -61.31
N ASP A 17 -17.68 43.52 -61.51
CA ASP A 17 -16.93 44.40 -62.40
C ASP A 17 -16.37 43.70 -63.67
N ASP A 18 -16.58 42.39 -63.84
CA ASP A 18 -16.11 41.65 -65.02
C ASP A 18 -17.27 41.29 -65.96
N LEU A 19 -17.42 42.02 -67.06
CA LEU A 19 -18.30 41.64 -68.19
C LEU A 19 -17.58 40.66 -69.12
N ILE A 20 -17.13 39.52 -68.60
CA ILE A 20 -16.47 38.46 -69.39
C ILE A 20 -17.50 37.37 -69.72
N ASP A 21 -17.42 36.84 -70.95
CA ASP A 21 -18.30 35.76 -71.42
C ASP A 21 -18.24 34.55 -70.46
N PRO A 22 -19.35 34.17 -69.80
CA PRO A 22 -19.40 33.04 -68.89
C PRO A 22 -19.09 31.68 -69.55
N PHE A 23 -18.99 31.63 -70.88
CA PHE A 23 -18.68 30.44 -71.66
C PHE A 23 -17.25 30.44 -72.24
N ASP A 24 -16.40 31.40 -71.90
CA ASP A 24 -14.97 31.35 -72.25
C ASP A 24 -14.26 30.22 -71.49
N ASN A 25 -13.79 29.22 -72.25
CA ASN A 25 -13.07 28.05 -71.74
C ASN A 25 -11.69 28.37 -71.11
N GLN A 26 -11.21 29.62 -71.18
CA GLN A 26 -9.94 30.01 -70.59
C GLN A 26 -10.04 30.44 -69.11
N THR A 27 -11.21 30.88 -68.65
CA THR A 27 -11.37 31.42 -67.28
C THR A 27 -12.11 30.43 -66.37
N LYS A 28 -11.38 29.74 -65.49
CA LYS A 28 -11.91 28.73 -64.55
C LYS A 28 -12.60 29.38 -63.34
N TRP A 29 -13.75 29.99 -63.54
CA TRP A 29 -14.59 30.46 -62.44
C TRP A 29 -15.18 29.26 -61.67
N PRO A 30 -15.30 29.35 -60.32
CA PRO A 30 -15.95 28.31 -59.54
C PRO A 30 -17.41 28.17 -59.97
N ARG A 31 -17.78 26.96 -60.41
CA ARG A 31 -19.15 26.62 -60.82
C ARG A 31 -19.86 25.94 -59.66
N LEU A 32 -21.03 26.47 -59.31
CA LEU A 32 -21.96 25.80 -58.41
C LEU A 32 -22.90 24.94 -59.24
N SER A 33 -22.90 23.64 -58.97
CA SER A 33 -23.82 22.69 -59.55
C SER A 33 -24.75 22.14 -58.48
N CYS A 34 -26.03 22.02 -58.83
CA CYS A 34 -26.99 21.27 -58.06
C CYS A 34 -27.25 19.97 -58.82
N SER A 35 -26.69 18.86 -58.34
CA SER A 35 -26.88 17.55 -59.00
C SER A 35 -28.21 16.91 -58.61
N GLN A 36 -28.77 17.26 -57.45
CA GLN A 36 -30.04 16.77 -56.87
C GLN A 36 -30.58 17.80 -55.85
N ALA A 37 -31.87 17.71 -55.47
CA ALA A 37 -32.55 18.67 -54.59
C ALA A 37 -31.81 19.00 -53.26
N ASN A 38 -30.93 18.12 -52.79
CA ASN A 38 -30.19 18.26 -51.53
C ASN A 38 -28.66 18.24 -51.70
N GLN A 39 -28.13 18.41 -52.92
CA GLN A 39 -26.70 18.35 -53.18
C GLN A 39 -26.24 19.56 -54.01
N LEU A 40 -25.55 20.49 -53.35
CA LEU A 40 -24.81 21.57 -53.97
C LEU A 40 -23.32 21.20 -53.98
N ALA A 41 -22.68 21.29 -55.13
CA ALA A 41 -21.26 20.98 -55.29
C ALA A 41 -20.52 22.11 -56.01
N LEU A 42 -19.27 22.34 -55.61
CA LEU A 42 -18.30 23.10 -56.39
C LEU A 42 -17.68 22.15 -57.42
N GLU A 43 -17.90 22.41 -58.71
CA GLU A 43 -17.39 21.53 -59.78
C GLU A 43 -15.87 21.65 -59.95
N PHE A 44 -15.27 22.79 -59.56
CA PHE A 44 -13.84 23.05 -59.65
C PHE A 44 -13.36 23.93 -58.48
N GLY A 45 -12.33 23.50 -57.76
CA GLY A 45 -11.62 24.28 -56.73
C GLY A 45 -11.90 23.84 -55.27
N ASP A 46 -11.12 24.43 -54.35
CA ASP A 46 -11.30 24.27 -52.90
C ASP A 46 -12.38 25.24 -52.38
N LEU A 47 -13.09 24.85 -51.31
CA LEU A 47 -14.01 25.74 -50.61
C LEU A 47 -13.24 26.54 -49.54
N SER A 48 -13.01 27.83 -49.79
CA SER A 48 -12.58 28.79 -48.76
C SER A 48 -13.76 29.64 -48.32
N VAL A 49 -13.99 29.74 -47.01
CA VAL A 49 -15.09 30.53 -46.43
C VAL A 49 -14.52 31.48 -45.38
N ASP A 50 -14.64 32.79 -45.63
CA ASP A 50 -14.21 33.83 -44.68
C ASP A 50 -15.22 34.03 -43.53
N GLY A 51 -16.48 33.61 -43.77
CA GLY A 51 -17.60 33.68 -42.82
C GLY A 51 -17.80 32.42 -41.97
N LYS A 52 -19.00 32.27 -41.40
CA LYS A 52 -19.36 31.09 -40.59
C LYS A 52 -20.09 30.04 -41.42
N VAL A 53 -19.73 28.78 -41.23
CA VAL A 53 -20.38 27.61 -41.85
C VAL A 53 -21.17 26.85 -40.78
N GLY A 54 -22.49 26.74 -40.98
CA GLY A 54 -23.38 25.93 -40.13
C GLY A 54 -23.83 24.66 -40.83
N ILE A 55 -23.63 23.49 -40.20
CA ILE A 55 -24.16 22.20 -40.67
C ILE A 55 -25.21 21.72 -39.66
N GLY A 56 -26.47 21.69 -40.08
CA GLY A 56 -27.60 21.38 -39.18
C GLY A 56 -28.00 22.53 -38.25
N THR A 57 -27.44 23.73 -38.46
CA THR A 57 -27.79 24.99 -37.78
C THR A 57 -27.76 26.13 -38.79
N THR A 58 -28.70 27.07 -38.70
CA THR A 58 -28.77 28.26 -39.58
C THR A 58 -28.13 29.50 -38.95
N THR A 59 -27.79 29.44 -37.66
CA THR A 59 -27.22 30.55 -36.89
C THR A 59 -25.96 30.10 -36.14
N PRO A 60 -24.87 29.81 -36.86
CA PRO A 60 -23.63 29.33 -36.23
C PRO A 60 -23.01 30.38 -35.30
N THR A 61 -22.59 29.98 -34.10
CA THR A 61 -21.87 30.83 -33.15
C THR A 61 -20.37 30.83 -33.39
N GLU A 62 -19.82 29.77 -34.00
CA GLU A 62 -18.40 29.63 -34.35
C GLU A 62 -18.17 29.63 -35.87
N LYS A 63 -16.90 29.76 -36.31
CA LYS A 63 -16.55 29.73 -37.75
C LYS A 63 -17.02 28.46 -38.47
N LEU A 64 -16.99 27.33 -37.77
CA LEU A 64 -17.61 26.09 -38.23
C LEU A 64 -18.39 25.50 -37.05
N GLU A 65 -19.70 25.36 -37.20
CA GLU A 65 -20.56 24.71 -36.22
C GLU A 65 -21.33 23.58 -36.86
N VAL A 66 -21.17 22.38 -36.31
CA VAL A 66 -21.89 21.17 -36.76
C VAL A 66 -22.79 20.70 -35.63
N LYS A 67 -24.10 20.85 -35.82
CA LYS A 67 -25.10 20.27 -34.91
C LYS A 67 -25.34 18.81 -35.29
N GLY A 68 -24.34 17.97 -35.06
CA GLY A 68 -24.38 16.56 -35.46
C GLY A 68 -23.04 15.83 -35.29
N LYS A 69 -22.94 14.63 -35.85
CA LYS A 69 -21.69 13.86 -35.87
C LYS A 69 -20.83 14.30 -37.04
N VAL A 70 -19.53 14.49 -36.80
CA VAL A 70 -18.52 14.68 -37.85
C VAL A 70 -17.82 13.36 -38.08
N LYS A 71 -17.79 12.89 -39.33
CA LYS A 71 -16.98 11.75 -39.76
C LYS A 71 -15.85 12.29 -40.64
N ALA A 72 -14.62 12.24 -40.13
CA ALA A 72 -13.41 12.63 -40.84
C ALA A 72 -12.42 11.47 -40.81
N THR A 73 -11.63 11.30 -41.87
CA THR A 73 -10.52 10.33 -41.89
C THR A 73 -9.41 10.81 -40.96
N ASP A 74 -9.03 12.08 -41.11
CA ASP A 74 -8.07 12.79 -40.27
C ASP A 74 -8.71 14.08 -39.78
N LEU A 75 -8.50 14.42 -38.51
CA LEU A 75 -8.93 15.67 -37.90
C LEU A 75 -7.76 16.27 -37.14
N ASP A 76 -7.14 17.29 -37.72
CA ASP A 76 -6.08 18.06 -37.08
C ASP A 76 -6.68 19.24 -36.32
N VAL A 77 -6.49 19.27 -35.00
CA VAL A 77 -6.93 20.35 -34.12
C VAL A 77 -5.70 20.91 -33.44
N SER A 78 -5.26 22.09 -33.88
CA SER A 78 -4.09 22.77 -33.31
C SER A 78 -4.35 23.40 -31.93
N GLY A 79 -5.60 23.46 -31.50
CA GLY A 79 -6.03 23.98 -30.21
C GLY A 79 -6.59 22.91 -29.26
N ALA A 80 -7.32 23.36 -28.23
CA ALA A 80 -7.98 22.46 -27.28
C ALA A 80 -9.26 21.85 -27.85
N ILE A 81 -9.50 20.57 -27.59
CA ILE A 81 -10.79 19.91 -27.84
C ILE A 81 -11.64 20.01 -26.57
N THR A 82 -12.58 20.95 -26.52
CA THR A 82 -13.56 21.06 -25.42
C THR A 82 -14.80 20.24 -25.76
N THR A 83 -14.94 19.05 -25.15
CA THR A 83 -16.08 18.16 -25.35
C THR A 83 -16.53 17.52 -24.04
N HIS A 84 -17.81 17.15 -23.98
CA HIS A 84 -18.35 16.36 -22.85
C HIS A 84 -17.82 14.92 -22.86
N LYS A 85 -17.48 14.37 -24.03
CA LYS A 85 -16.94 13.02 -24.21
C LYS A 85 -15.94 12.99 -25.37
N LEU A 86 -14.72 12.56 -25.11
CA LEU A 86 -13.72 12.21 -26.12
C LEU A 86 -13.45 10.71 -26.03
N ARG A 87 -13.67 9.97 -27.11
CA ARG A 87 -13.31 8.55 -27.22
C ARG A 87 -12.19 8.42 -28.25
N VAL A 88 -11.02 8.00 -27.80
CA VAL A 88 -9.90 7.65 -28.67
C VAL A 88 -9.82 6.12 -28.73
N SER A 89 -10.06 5.53 -29.89
CA SER A 89 -10.02 4.08 -30.10
C SER A 89 -8.69 3.57 -30.66
N GLY A 90 -7.70 4.45 -30.84
CA GLY A 90 -6.34 4.14 -31.27
C GLY A 90 -5.29 4.61 -30.27
N SER A 91 -4.04 4.76 -30.70
CA SER A 91 -2.93 5.25 -29.88
C SER A 91 -2.81 6.76 -29.90
N VAL A 92 -2.49 7.37 -28.75
CA VAL A 92 -1.99 8.76 -28.67
C VAL A 92 -0.47 8.70 -28.77
N THR A 93 0.12 9.29 -29.80
CA THR A 93 1.57 9.22 -30.08
C THR A 93 2.35 10.44 -29.59
N THR A 94 1.67 11.49 -29.16
CA THR A 94 2.23 12.68 -28.51
C THR A 94 1.95 12.64 -26.99
N PRO A 95 2.67 13.42 -26.16
CA PRO A 95 2.38 13.48 -24.73
C PRO A 95 0.92 13.88 -24.47
N LEU A 96 0.21 13.04 -23.72
CA LEU A 96 -1.14 13.34 -23.24
C LEU A 96 -1.03 14.13 -21.92
N THR A 97 -1.39 15.42 -21.94
CA THR A 97 -1.53 16.24 -20.73
C THR A 97 -2.96 16.12 -20.19
N ILE A 98 -3.09 15.86 -18.88
CA ILE A 98 -4.39 15.74 -18.19
C ILE A 98 -4.37 16.69 -16.99
N ASP A 99 -5.18 17.76 -17.03
CA ASP A 99 -5.12 18.83 -16.02
C ASP A 99 -5.74 18.44 -14.66
N ASN A 100 -6.80 17.61 -14.67
CA ASN A 100 -7.58 17.32 -13.47
C ASN A 100 -7.54 15.83 -13.07
N LYS A 101 -8.22 14.97 -13.84
CA LYS A 101 -8.44 13.56 -13.47
C LYS A 101 -8.39 12.67 -14.69
N LEU A 102 -7.57 11.61 -14.61
CA LEU A 102 -7.65 10.46 -15.49
C LEU A 102 -8.48 9.37 -14.80
N GLU A 103 -9.66 9.05 -15.35
CA GLU A 103 -10.42 7.87 -14.94
C GLU A 103 -10.23 6.74 -15.96
N VAL A 104 -9.52 5.68 -15.57
CA VAL A 104 -9.48 4.44 -16.33
C VAL A 104 -10.60 3.54 -15.82
N LYS A 105 -11.74 3.56 -16.53
CA LYS A 105 -12.84 2.63 -16.24
C LYS A 105 -12.61 1.34 -17.02
N VAL A 106 -12.37 0.26 -16.29
CA VAL A 106 -12.31 -1.08 -16.86
C VAL A 106 -13.75 -1.55 -17.07
N PRO A 107 -14.14 -1.98 -18.29
CA PRO A 107 -15.44 -2.60 -18.51
C PRO A 107 -15.63 -3.80 -17.59
N ASP A 108 -16.86 -4.05 -17.16
CA ASP A 108 -17.23 -5.18 -16.29
C ASP A 108 -17.22 -6.51 -17.07
N GLU A 109 -16.16 -6.75 -17.84
CA GLU A 109 -15.97 -7.92 -18.67
C GLU A 109 -15.07 -8.92 -17.94
N LYS A 110 -15.53 -10.16 -17.84
CA LYS A 110 -14.84 -11.30 -17.22
C LYS A 110 -13.65 -11.79 -18.07
N ASP A 111 -12.79 -10.90 -18.56
CA ASP A 111 -11.55 -11.31 -19.22
C ASP A 111 -10.44 -11.45 -18.17
N PRO A 112 -10.01 -12.68 -17.83
CA PRO A 112 -8.97 -12.92 -16.83
C PRO A 112 -7.57 -12.41 -17.24
N ASN A 113 -7.39 -11.96 -18.49
CA ASN A 113 -6.12 -11.42 -18.98
C ASN A 113 -6.05 -9.88 -18.89
N TRP A 114 -7.14 -9.20 -18.52
CA TRP A 114 -7.13 -7.77 -18.29
C TRP A 114 -6.63 -7.44 -16.89
N ILE A 115 -5.54 -6.69 -16.82
CA ILE A 115 -5.16 -5.98 -15.60
C ILE A 115 -6.21 -4.90 -15.34
N SER A 116 -6.98 -5.06 -14.28
CA SER A 116 -7.95 -4.07 -13.82
C SER A 116 -7.23 -2.82 -13.31
N GLY A 117 -6.81 -1.90 -14.19
CA GLY A 117 -6.16 -0.65 -13.78
C GLY A 117 -5.40 0.10 -14.88
N LEU A 118 -4.66 1.13 -14.47
CA LEU A 118 -3.73 1.86 -15.33
C LEU A 118 -2.45 1.02 -15.54
N SER A 119 -2.26 0.50 -16.75
CA SER A 119 -1.00 -0.15 -17.14
C SER A 119 0.01 0.89 -17.63
N ILE A 120 1.21 0.90 -17.06
CA ILE A 120 2.34 1.69 -17.54
C ILE A 120 3.49 0.70 -17.75
N HIS A 121 3.94 0.51 -18.99
CA HIS A 121 5.03 -0.40 -19.32
C HIS A 121 6.00 0.26 -20.32
N SER A 122 7.30 -0.03 -20.21
CA SER A 122 8.29 0.29 -21.24
C SER A 122 8.66 -0.98 -21.99
N ASN A 123 8.71 -0.93 -23.32
CA ASN A 123 9.12 -2.07 -24.15
C ASN A 123 10.65 -2.12 -24.37
N LYS A 124 11.38 -1.05 -24.01
CA LYS A 124 12.85 -0.94 -24.08
C LYS A 124 13.35 0.06 -23.02
N GLY A 125 14.05 -0.42 -21.98
CA GLY A 125 14.70 0.41 -20.96
C GLY A 125 13.98 0.45 -19.61
N ALA A 126 14.55 1.21 -18.66
CA ALA A 126 13.96 1.39 -17.33
C ALA A 126 12.71 2.28 -17.43
N LEU A 127 11.60 1.80 -16.86
CA LEU A 127 10.41 2.61 -16.66
C LEU A 127 10.51 3.30 -15.29
N ALA A 128 10.58 4.63 -15.29
CA ALA A 128 10.39 5.43 -14.07
C ALA A 128 8.93 5.88 -13.99
N VAL A 129 8.19 5.40 -13.00
CA VAL A 129 6.85 5.89 -12.67
C VAL A 129 6.98 6.81 -11.46
N GLU A 130 6.72 8.09 -11.65
CA GLU A 130 6.70 9.08 -10.58
C GLU A 130 5.25 9.39 -10.18
N LEU A 131 4.92 9.17 -8.90
CA LEU A 131 3.63 9.50 -8.31
C LEU A 131 3.87 10.57 -7.24
N ARG A 132 3.47 11.81 -7.53
CA ARG A 132 3.59 12.95 -6.62
C ARG A 132 2.22 13.31 -6.07
N ALA A 133 2.08 13.28 -4.74
CA ALA A 133 0.95 13.87 -4.05
C ALA A 133 1.43 15.12 -3.31
N THR A 134 0.84 16.28 -3.60
CA THR A 134 1.29 17.59 -3.08
C THR A 134 0.47 18.08 -1.90
N THR A 135 -0.66 17.43 -1.57
CA THR A 135 -1.59 17.92 -0.53
C THR A 135 -1.99 16.92 0.52
N ASP A 136 -2.19 15.63 0.19
CA ASP A 136 -2.67 14.65 1.17
C ASP A 136 -1.75 13.42 1.25
N GLY A 137 -1.48 12.78 0.11
CA GLY A 137 -0.62 11.61 0.07
C GLY A 137 -1.00 10.66 -1.04
N PHE A 138 -0.33 9.52 -1.07
CA PHE A 138 -0.60 8.44 -2.00
C PHE A 138 -1.32 7.30 -1.29
N LEU A 139 -2.50 6.93 -1.78
CA LEU A 139 -3.37 5.91 -1.19
C LEU A 139 -3.43 4.69 -2.10
N PHE A 140 -3.14 3.52 -1.53
CA PHE A 140 -3.50 2.24 -2.13
C PHE A 140 -4.79 1.75 -1.48
N ASN A 141 -5.88 1.81 -2.25
CA ASN A 141 -7.14 1.25 -1.83
C ASN A 141 -7.25 -0.17 -2.39
N THR A 142 -7.08 -1.18 -1.53
CA THR A 142 -7.26 -2.59 -1.91
C THR A 142 -8.70 -3.07 -1.71
N GLY A 143 -9.63 -2.18 -1.33
CA GLY A 143 -11.06 -2.35 -1.44
C GLY A 143 -11.61 -3.68 -0.89
N ASP A 144 -11.71 -3.79 0.43
CA ASP A 144 -12.85 -4.54 0.97
C ASP A 144 -14.07 -3.61 1.07
N LYS A 145 -15.27 -4.19 1.01
CA LYS A 145 -16.58 -3.50 0.91
C LYS A 145 -16.83 -2.44 2.00
N ASP A 146 -16.02 -2.46 3.06
CA ASP A 146 -16.13 -1.59 4.24
C ASP A 146 -15.19 -0.36 4.20
N GLY A 147 -14.47 -0.12 3.10
CA GLY A 147 -13.70 1.12 2.92
C GLY A 147 -12.46 1.25 3.82
N GLN A 148 -12.00 0.14 4.40
CA GLN A 148 -10.74 0.10 5.14
C GLN A 148 -9.57 0.28 4.17
N GLN A 149 -8.86 1.39 4.34
CA GLN A 149 -7.70 1.76 3.53
C GLN A 149 -6.50 0.94 3.96
N ALA A 150 -5.98 0.09 3.07
CA ALA A 150 -4.92 -0.85 3.44
C ALA A 150 -3.55 -0.17 3.63
N PHE A 151 -3.17 0.75 2.75
CA PHE A 151 -1.84 1.38 2.80
C PHE A 151 -1.87 2.84 2.31
N TYR A 152 -1.27 3.73 3.08
CA TYR A 152 -1.26 5.17 2.84
C TYR A 152 0.13 5.76 3.06
N ILE A 153 0.62 6.53 2.09
CA ILE A 153 1.83 7.35 2.24
C ILE A 153 1.42 8.81 2.34
N HIS A 154 1.46 9.38 3.53
CA HIS A 154 1.22 10.81 3.74
C HIS A 154 2.29 11.66 3.04
N GLN A 155 1.93 12.85 2.57
CA GLN A 155 2.88 13.79 1.91
C GLN A 155 4.13 14.14 2.74
N GLN A 156 4.08 14.00 4.08
CA GLN A 156 5.23 14.20 4.98
C GLN A 156 6.15 12.95 5.09
N GLY A 157 5.89 11.92 4.28
CA GLY A 157 6.64 10.66 4.27
C GLY A 157 6.31 9.72 5.42
N ASN A 158 5.13 9.82 6.01
CA ASN A 158 4.65 8.87 7.02
C ASN A 158 3.82 7.78 6.32
N ILE A 159 4.04 6.52 6.69
CA ILE A 159 3.35 5.36 6.13
C ILE A 159 2.31 4.89 7.16
N GLY A 160 1.05 4.84 6.75
CA GLY A 160 -0.05 4.24 7.48
C GLY A 160 -0.43 2.89 6.86
N VAL A 161 -0.59 1.86 7.69
CA VAL A 161 -1.16 0.56 7.29
C VAL A 161 -2.46 0.39 8.08
N GLY A 162 -3.59 0.25 7.38
CA GLY A 162 -4.92 0.25 8.01
C GLY A 162 -5.39 1.62 8.53
N MET A 163 -4.77 2.72 8.09
CA MET A 163 -5.15 4.09 8.47
C MET A 163 -4.58 5.18 7.54
N ILE A 164 -5.24 6.35 7.46
CA ILE A 164 -4.81 7.52 6.66
C ILE A 164 -4.27 8.72 7.44
N LYS A 165 -4.22 8.62 8.77
CA LYS A 165 -3.67 9.69 9.63
C LYS A 165 -2.53 9.15 10.50
N PRO A 166 -1.41 8.68 9.90
CA PRO A 166 -0.30 8.13 10.66
C PRO A 166 0.37 9.21 11.54
N THR A 167 0.58 8.92 12.82
CA THR A 167 1.21 9.80 13.81
C THR A 167 2.71 9.50 13.99
N ALA A 168 3.22 8.47 13.30
CA ALA A 168 4.62 8.07 13.28
C ALA A 168 5.06 7.78 11.83
N LYS A 169 6.37 7.64 11.61
CA LYS A 169 6.94 7.34 10.27
C LYS A 169 6.40 6.06 9.66
N LEU A 170 6.17 5.05 10.50
CA LEU A 170 5.38 3.87 10.18
C LEU A 170 4.35 3.72 11.30
N HIS A 171 3.07 3.74 10.96
CA HIS A 171 1.96 3.52 11.89
C HIS A 171 1.08 2.41 11.34
N VAL A 172 1.02 1.29 12.05
CA VAL A 172 0.18 0.14 11.71
C VAL A 172 -0.98 0.09 12.68
N ASN A 173 -2.20 0.16 12.17
CA ASN A 173 -3.42 -0.09 12.93
C ASN A 173 -3.77 -1.59 12.83
N GLY A 174 -3.06 -2.41 13.61
CA GLY A 174 -3.16 -3.87 13.58
C GLY A 174 -1.84 -4.54 13.94
N ASP A 175 -1.77 -5.86 13.73
CA ASP A 175 -0.60 -6.66 14.05
C ASP A 175 0.49 -6.54 12.97
N VAL A 176 1.75 -6.65 13.39
CA VAL A 176 2.92 -6.68 12.50
C VAL A 176 3.64 -8.02 12.68
N ARG A 177 3.63 -8.85 11.64
CA ARG A 177 4.42 -10.09 11.59
C ARG A 177 5.74 -9.85 10.83
N VAL A 178 6.86 -10.27 11.43
CA VAL A 178 8.20 -10.12 10.85
C VAL A 178 8.91 -11.47 10.86
N ASN A 179 9.13 -12.07 9.69
CA ASN A 179 9.86 -13.35 9.58
C ASN A 179 11.38 -13.19 9.75
N GLY A 180 11.88 -11.95 9.77
CA GLY A 180 13.29 -11.60 9.91
C GLY A 180 13.60 -10.95 11.26
N LYS A 181 14.76 -10.28 11.33
CA LYS A 181 15.19 -9.55 12.52
C LYS A 181 14.63 -8.12 12.52
N ILE A 182 14.26 -7.63 13.70
CA ILE A 182 13.99 -6.20 13.93
C ILE A 182 15.27 -5.57 14.51
N PHE A 183 15.87 -4.64 13.77
CA PHE A 183 17.04 -3.89 14.23
C PHE A 183 16.59 -2.57 14.88
N VAL A 184 16.84 -2.42 16.18
CA VAL A 184 16.51 -1.21 16.94
C VAL A 184 17.80 -0.56 17.43
N LYS A 185 18.15 0.60 16.86
CA LYS A 185 19.39 1.32 17.23
C LYS A 185 19.34 1.90 18.64
N THR A 186 18.15 2.31 19.09
CA THR A 186 17.98 2.97 20.38
C THR A 186 16.71 2.47 21.04
N ILE A 187 16.85 1.92 22.24
CA ILE A 187 15.74 1.56 23.12
C ILE A 187 15.77 2.58 24.27
N PRO A 188 14.67 3.32 24.53
CA PRO A 188 14.61 4.23 25.67
C PRO A 188 14.86 3.48 26.99
N VAL A 189 15.65 4.09 27.88
CA VAL A 189 15.99 3.50 29.19
C VAL A 189 15.05 4.03 30.28
N GLY A 190 14.74 3.19 31.27
CA GLY A 190 13.94 3.57 32.42
C GLY A 190 13.37 2.36 33.16
N ASP A 191 12.80 2.58 34.34
CA ASP A 191 12.09 1.55 35.11
C ASP A 191 10.68 1.37 34.53
N LYS A 192 10.51 0.32 33.72
CA LYS A 192 9.27 -0.03 33.01
C LYS A 192 8.99 -1.51 33.19
N ARG A 193 7.77 -1.93 32.84
CA ARG A 193 7.32 -3.33 32.92
C ARG A 193 8.24 -4.24 32.08
N ASN A 194 8.55 -5.42 32.60
CA ASN A 194 9.38 -6.41 31.90
C ASN A 194 8.68 -6.93 30.64
N LEU A 195 9.43 -6.95 29.53
CA LEU A 195 9.04 -7.60 28.29
C LEU A 195 9.45 -9.07 28.34
N GLN A 196 8.55 -9.96 27.92
CA GLN A 196 8.81 -11.37 27.72
C GLN A 196 8.56 -11.73 26.27
N TRP A 197 9.28 -12.73 25.77
CA TRP A 197 9.07 -13.30 24.45
C TRP A 197 8.52 -14.71 24.61
N ASP A 198 7.49 -15.04 23.86
CA ASP A 198 6.96 -16.38 23.71
C ASP A 198 7.31 -16.89 22.30
N SER A 199 8.17 -17.91 22.24
CA SER A 199 8.59 -18.51 20.98
C SER A 199 7.46 -19.29 20.30
N SER A 200 6.48 -19.78 21.05
CA SER A 200 5.38 -20.59 20.49
C SER A 200 4.34 -19.75 19.77
N SER A 201 3.99 -18.58 20.33
CA SER A 201 3.04 -17.65 19.72
C SER A 201 3.70 -16.57 18.87
N GLU A 202 5.04 -16.47 18.90
CA GLU A 202 5.85 -15.42 18.27
C GLU A 202 5.46 -14.00 18.73
N GLN A 203 5.04 -13.85 19.99
CA GLN A 203 4.55 -12.59 20.55
C GLN A 203 5.38 -12.11 21.74
N PHE A 204 5.36 -10.78 21.92
CA PHE A 204 5.84 -10.15 23.13
C PHE A 204 4.72 -10.02 24.16
N TYR A 205 5.03 -10.39 25.40
CA TYR A 205 4.12 -10.25 26.55
C TYR A 205 4.71 -9.33 27.59
N GLN A 206 3.82 -8.76 28.40
CA GLN A 206 4.23 -8.01 29.57
C GLN A 206 4.09 -8.89 30.82
N ASP A 207 5.15 -8.95 31.63
CA ASP A 207 5.07 -9.65 32.92
C ASP A 207 4.07 -8.95 33.86
N THR A 208 3.22 -9.75 34.52
CA THR A 208 2.23 -9.25 35.49
C THR A 208 2.19 -10.12 36.73
N SER A 209 2.06 -9.48 37.89
CA SER A 209 2.02 -10.16 39.18
C SER A 209 0.72 -9.98 39.93
N SER A 210 -0.21 -9.19 39.39
CA SER A 210 -1.52 -8.92 40.01
C SER A 210 -2.30 -10.21 40.23
N GLN A 211 -2.99 -10.29 41.36
CA GLN A 211 -3.94 -11.39 41.59
C GLN A 211 -5.05 -11.40 40.53
N THR A 212 -5.43 -10.24 39.98
CA THR A 212 -6.50 -10.12 38.97
C THR A 212 -6.16 -10.74 37.63
N THR A 213 -4.90 -11.02 37.37
CA THR A 213 -4.42 -11.65 36.13
C THR A 213 -4.01 -13.11 36.36
N LYS A 214 -4.41 -13.70 37.49
CA LYS A 214 -4.06 -15.06 37.90
C LYS A 214 -5.29 -15.82 38.38
N GLU A 215 -5.28 -17.12 38.14
CA GLU A 215 -6.29 -18.07 38.59
C GLU A 215 -5.61 -19.27 39.28
N ASN A 216 -6.38 -20.09 40.00
CA ASN A 216 -5.90 -21.31 40.67
C ASN A 216 -4.68 -21.10 41.58
N ILE A 217 -4.70 -20.05 42.40
CA ILE A 217 -3.58 -19.66 43.27
C ILE A 217 -3.49 -20.59 44.48
N ALA A 218 -2.38 -21.31 44.62
CA ALA A 218 -2.07 -22.20 45.73
C ALA A 218 -0.61 -22.03 46.21
N PRO A 219 -0.25 -22.45 47.44
CA PRO A 219 1.13 -22.53 47.88
C PRO A 219 2.00 -23.37 46.92
N LEU A 220 3.25 -22.96 46.72
CA LEU A 220 4.21 -23.73 45.93
C LEU A 220 4.79 -24.87 46.80
N GLU A 221 4.54 -26.11 46.41
CA GLU A 221 5.16 -27.30 47.01
C GLU A 221 6.27 -27.82 46.09
N ASP A 222 7.51 -27.87 46.59
CA ASP A 222 8.68 -28.47 45.94
C ASP A 222 9.77 -28.79 46.98
N ASP A 223 10.79 -29.55 46.59
CA ASP A 223 12.03 -29.70 47.35
C ASP A 223 13.03 -28.62 46.93
N PHE A 224 12.94 -27.48 47.63
CA PHE A 224 13.78 -26.31 47.36
C PHE A 224 15.27 -26.58 47.56
N THR A 225 15.65 -27.59 48.35
CA THR A 225 17.06 -27.85 48.68
C THR A 225 17.86 -28.45 47.53
N LYS A 226 17.19 -29.03 46.54
CA LYS A 226 17.81 -29.54 45.31
C LYS A 226 18.60 -28.48 44.54
N ILE A 227 18.23 -27.20 44.67
CA ILE A 227 18.98 -26.10 44.05
C ILE A 227 20.39 -25.93 44.63
N LEU A 228 20.67 -26.50 45.80
CA LEU A 228 22.02 -26.48 46.39
C LEU A 228 22.96 -27.50 45.74
N GLN A 229 22.43 -28.41 44.93
CA GLN A 229 23.19 -29.48 44.29
C GLN A 229 23.69 -29.10 42.88
N VAL A 230 23.13 -28.05 42.27
CA VAL A 230 23.56 -27.59 40.94
C VAL A 230 24.87 -26.81 41.02
N ALA A 231 25.73 -26.94 40.01
CA ALA A 231 27.03 -26.28 39.95
C ALA A 231 27.13 -25.35 38.74
N PRO A 232 27.59 -24.09 38.91
CA PRO A 232 27.75 -23.18 37.79
C PRO A 232 28.85 -23.65 36.83
N LYS A 233 28.68 -23.34 35.55
CA LYS A 233 29.59 -23.63 34.45
C LYS A 233 30.08 -22.34 33.79
N THR A 234 31.22 -22.45 33.13
CA THR A 234 31.72 -21.45 32.18
C THR A 234 31.74 -22.07 30.79
N TYR A 235 31.35 -21.32 29.76
CA TYR A 235 31.23 -21.84 28.39
C TYR A 235 31.38 -20.73 27.34
N THR A 236 31.53 -21.14 26.09
CA THR A 236 31.48 -20.26 24.90
C THR A 236 30.35 -20.73 23.99
N ARG A 237 29.85 -19.84 23.13
CA ARG A 237 28.80 -20.16 22.14
C ARG A 237 29.44 -20.65 20.83
N PRO A 238 28.78 -21.56 20.08
CA PRO A 238 29.20 -21.88 18.72
C PRO A 238 29.36 -20.62 17.87
N GLY A 239 30.52 -20.47 17.22
CA GLY A 239 30.83 -19.29 16.39
C GLY A 239 31.46 -18.10 17.14
N ASP A 240 31.52 -18.12 18.48
CA ASP A 240 32.17 -17.07 19.27
C ASP A 240 33.06 -17.66 20.38
N ALA A 241 34.20 -18.23 19.96
CA ALA A 241 35.15 -18.86 20.87
C ALA A 241 35.89 -17.87 21.81
N LYS A 242 35.68 -16.56 21.65
CA LYS A 242 36.38 -15.53 22.44
C LYS A 242 35.51 -14.99 23.57
N HIS A 243 34.20 -15.10 23.46
CA HIS A 243 33.28 -14.62 24.47
C HIS A 243 32.94 -15.73 25.47
N TRP A 244 33.50 -15.62 26.67
CA TRP A 244 33.20 -16.53 27.78
C TRP A 244 32.00 -16.04 28.57
N GLU A 245 31.04 -16.95 28.78
CA GLU A 245 29.83 -16.77 29.57
C GLU A 245 29.86 -17.66 30.82
N ILE A 246 29.02 -17.33 31.79
CA ILE A 246 28.78 -18.13 33.00
C ILE A 246 27.29 -18.48 33.08
N GLY A 247 26.95 -19.63 33.64
CA GLY A 247 25.56 -20.05 33.84
C GLY A 247 25.42 -21.45 34.40
N TYR A 248 24.23 -22.03 34.33
CA TYR A 248 23.96 -23.44 34.60
C TYR A 248 23.48 -24.14 33.33
N LEU A 249 23.50 -25.47 33.33
CA LEU A 249 22.95 -26.31 32.26
C LEU A 249 21.51 -26.72 32.60
N ALA A 250 20.61 -26.61 31.63
CA ALA A 250 19.19 -26.90 31.84
C ALA A 250 18.95 -28.39 32.16
N GLU A 251 19.79 -29.25 31.59
CA GLU A 251 19.83 -30.70 31.79
C GLU A 251 20.10 -31.06 33.24
N GLU A 252 21.06 -30.39 33.92
CA GLU A 252 21.36 -30.67 35.33
C GLU A 252 20.18 -30.32 36.24
N PHE A 253 19.43 -29.26 35.90
CA PHE A 253 18.21 -28.91 36.62
C PHE A 253 17.11 -29.95 36.39
N HIS A 254 16.95 -30.39 35.14
CA HIS A 254 16.00 -31.43 34.78
C HIS A 254 16.28 -32.74 35.54
N GLU A 255 17.51 -33.23 35.52
CA GLU A 255 17.91 -34.49 36.17
C GLU A 255 17.69 -34.48 37.69
N LEU A 256 17.84 -33.32 38.34
CA LEU A 256 17.56 -33.16 39.78
C LEU A 256 16.05 -33.07 40.09
N GLY A 257 15.20 -32.99 39.08
CA GLY A 257 13.75 -32.84 39.21
C GLY A 257 13.30 -31.39 39.44
N LEU A 258 14.14 -30.39 39.13
CA LEU A 258 13.82 -28.96 39.24
C LEU A 258 13.03 -28.45 38.02
N HIS A 259 12.05 -29.23 37.54
CA HIS A 259 11.39 -29.00 36.25
C HIS A 259 10.71 -27.62 36.16
N LYS A 260 10.22 -27.06 37.28
CA LYS A 260 9.57 -25.73 37.33
C LYS A 260 10.53 -24.57 37.05
N LEU A 261 11.84 -24.82 37.05
CA LEU A 261 12.89 -23.85 36.77
C LEU A 261 13.46 -24.00 35.35
N VAL A 262 12.93 -24.92 34.54
CA VAL A 262 13.42 -25.25 33.19
C VAL A 262 12.34 -24.92 32.16
N TYR A 263 12.75 -24.29 31.06
CA TYR A 263 11.97 -24.19 29.84
C TYR A 263 12.33 -25.36 28.94
N TYR A 264 11.31 -25.93 28.31
CA TYR A 264 11.43 -27.07 27.41
C TYR A 264 11.06 -26.65 25.99
N ASP A 265 11.70 -27.29 25.01
CA ASP A 265 11.36 -27.13 23.61
C ASP A 265 10.08 -27.89 23.22
N GLU A 266 9.70 -27.86 21.95
CA GLU A 266 8.51 -28.55 21.44
C GLU A 266 8.57 -30.08 21.57
N ASN A 267 9.75 -30.66 21.85
CA ASN A 267 9.97 -32.10 22.02
C ASN A 267 10.18 -32.48 23.50
N ASP A 268 9.75 -31.62 24.43
CA ASP A 268 9.94 -31.79 25.88
C ASP A 268 11.42 -31.92 26.31
N SER A 269 12.36 -31.39 25.52
CA SER A 269 13.79 -31.38 25.85
C SER A 269 14.17 -30.10 26.60
N PRO A 270 14.99 -30.17 27.65
CA PRO A 270 15.39 -29.00 28.42
C PRO A 270 16.19 -28.01 27.54
N GLU A 271 15.70 -26.78 27.39
CA GLU A 271 16.27 -25.77 26.47
C GLU A 271 16.89 -24.58 27.21
N ALA A 272 16.25 -24.09 28.27
CA ALA A 272 16.71 -22.90 28.98
C ALA A 272 16.31 -22.92 30.47
N ILE A 273 16.96 -22.08 31.27
CA ILE A 273 16.68 -21.96 32.70
C ILE A 273 15.90 -20.68 32.98
N ASN A 274 14.86 -20.77 33.79
CA ASN A 274 14.14 -19.64 34.31
C ASN A 274 14.89 -19.01 35.51
N TYR A 275 16.01 -18.36 35.23
CA TYR A 275 16.88 -17.74 36.24
C TYR A 275 16.14 -16.79 37.19
N ARG A 276 15.07 -16.14 36.72
CA ARG A 276 14.23 -15.23 37.54
C ARG A 276 13.50 -15.96 38.66
N LYS A 277 13.23 -17.26 38.51
CA LYS A 277 12.51 -18.08 39.51
C LYS A 277 13.46 -18.79 40.47
N VAL A 278 14.74 -18.91 40.12
CA VAL A 278 15.79 -19.47 41.01
C VAL A 278 15.88 -18.67 42.32
N SER A 279 15.80 -17.34 42.25
CA SER A 279 15.83 -16.49 43.45
C SER A 279 14.69 -16.81 44.43
N MET A 280 13.53 -17.24 43.94
CA MET A 280 12.42 -17.66 44.79
C MET A 280 12.75 -18.97 45.53
N TYR A 281 13.40 -19.93 44.86
CA TYR A 281 13.86 -21.17 45.53
C TYR A 281 14.91 -20.86 46.59
N LEU A 282 15.85 -19.96 46.30
CA LEU A 282 16.86 -19.53 47.28
C LEU A 282 16.22 -18.89 48.52
N VAL A 283 15.14 -18.11 48.36
CA VAL A 283 14.40 -17.55 49.48
C VAL A 283 13.78 -18.65 50.36
N GLU A 284 13.18 -19.68 49.78
CA GLU A 284 12.61 -20.80 50.56
C GLU A 284 13.70 -21.61 51.29
N VAL A 285 14.86 -21.83 50.66
CA VAL A 285 16.02 -22.44 51.32
C VAL A 285 16.52 -21.60 52.50
N VAL A 286 16.60 -20.28 52.35
CA VAL A 286 17.03 -19.37 53.43
C VAL A 286 16.04 -19.40 54.60
N LYS A 287 14.73 -19.43 54.33
CA LYS A 287 13.71 -19.60 55.39
C LYS A 287 13.89 -20.90 56.16
N GLU A 288 14.19 -22.00 55.47
CA GLU A 288 14.45 -23.28 56.13
C GLU A 288 15.74 -23.25 56.97
N LEU A 289 16.79 -22.60 56.45
CA LEU A 289 18.04 -22.41 57.19
C LEU A 289 17.85 -21.59 58.46
N GLU A 290 17.09 -20.48 58.39
CA GLU A 290 16.74 -19.66 59.55
C GLU A 290 15.99 -20.48 60.60
N LYS A 291 15.02 -21.29 60.18
CA LYS A 291 14.28 -22.20 61.07
C LYS A 291 15.20 -23.19 61.76
N LYS A 292 16.16 -23.81 61.05
CA LYS A 292 17.15 -24.73 61.64
C LYS A 292 18.05 -24.01 62.63
N LEU A 293 18.50 -22.80 62.32
CA LEU A 293 19.36 -22.00 63.21
C LEU A 293 18.65 -21.68 64.53
N GLN A 294 17.40 -21.22 64.49
CA GLN A 294 16.59 -20.99 65.69
C GLN A 294 16.41 -22.26 66.53
N GLN A 295 16.19 -23.41 65.89
CA GLN A 295 16.09 -24.69 66.60
C GLN A 295 17.40 -25.10 67.27
N HIS A 296 18.54 -24.84 66.62
CA HIS A 296 19.86 -25.10 67.19
C HIS A 296 20.15 -24.18 68.38
N GLU A 297 19.84 -22.88 68.28
CA GLU A 297 19.96 -21.94 69.40
C GLU A 297 19.11 -22.34 70.61
N GLN A 298 17.86 -22.78 70.37
CA GLN A 298 16.99 -23.28 71.45
C GLN A 298 17.58 -24.51 72.14
N LYS A 299 18.14 -25.46 71.38
CA LYS A 299 18.80 -26.65 71.95
C LYS A 299 20.02 -26.28 72.79
N LEU A 300 20.86 -25.37 72.30
CA LEU A 300 22.03 -24.88 73.04
C LEU A 300 21.62 -24.21 74.36
N ASN A 301 20.56 -23.39 74.35
CA ASN A 301 20.03 -22.76 75.55
C ASN A 301 19.45 -23.75 76.57
N GLN A 302 18.92 -24.90 76.13
CA GLN A 302 18.45 -25.95 77.02
C GLN A 302 19.61 -26.74 77.66
N LEU A 303 20.67 -27.01 76.90
CA LEU A 303 21.88 -27.68 77.40
C LEU A 303 22.65 -26.81 78.40
N GLY A 304 22.79 -25.51 78.14
CA GLY A 304 23.51 -24.58 79.03
C GLY A 304 22.79 -24.26 80.35
N ASN A 305 21.51 -24.64 80.50
CA ASN A 305 20.74 -24.49 81.74
C ASN A 305 20.62 -25.83 82.52
N SER A 306 21.33 -26.88 82.11
CA SER A 306 21.29 -28.21 82.72
C SER A 306 22.52 -28.55 83.60
N ASP A 307 23.42 -27.57 83.82
CA ASP A 307 24.53 -27.61 84.79
C ASP A 307 24.22 -26.69 86.00
#